data_AF-A0A967YWK7-F1
#
_entry.id   AF-A0A967YWK7-F1
#
_cell.length_a   1.000
_cell.length_b   1.000
_cell.length_c   1.000
_cell.angle_alpha   90.00
_cell.angle_beta   90.00
_cell.angle_gamma   90.00
#
_symmetry.space_group_name_H-M   'P 1'
#
loop_
_entity.id
_entity.type
_entity.pdbx_description
1 polymer ?
#
loop_
_entity_poly.entity_id
_entity_poly.type
_entity_poly.pdbx_seq_one_letter_code
_entity_poly.pdbx_strand_id
1 'polypeptide(L)'
;MEITKTPLGTHVVVYAMRPGIIIGRGGETIKRLAEVLEKNFMLPDPQISVAEIEIPELNAFVIGSRVASALKRGVHYRRAGYWA
;
A
#
# COMPACT_ATOMS: atom_id res chain seq x y z
N MET A 1 2.23 -7.14 -0.16
CA MET A 1 1.21 -7.24 -1.23
C MET A 1 1.17 -8.70 -1.62
N GLU A 2 -0.02 -9.25 -1.74
CA GLU A 2 -0.23 -10.64 -2.17
C GLU A 2 -1.04 -10.63 -3.47
N ILE A 3 -0.65 -11.46 -4.44
CA ILE A 3 -1.33 -11.56 -5.74
C ILE A 3 -1.68 -13.01 -5.97
N THR A 4 -2.98 -13.27 -6.12
CA THR A 4 -3.53 -14.59 -6.46
C THR A 4 -4.20 -14.50 -7.82
N LYS A 5 -3.68 -15.22 -8.81
CA LYS A 5 -4.31 -15.34 -10.12
C LYS A 5 -5.35 -16.44 -10.06
N THR A 6 -6.61 -16.10 -10.32
CA THR A 6 -7.69 -17.07 -10.43
C THR A 6 -8.15 -17.16 -11.89
N PRO A 7 -8.83 -18.24 -12.30
CA PRO A 7 -9.41 -18.34 -13.64
C PRO A 7 -10.43 -17.22 -13.95
N LEU A 8 -11.05 -16.63 -12.91
CA LEU A 8 -12.07 -15.59 -13.03
C LEU A 8 -11.49 -14.16 -13.07
N GLY A 9 -10.26 -13.97 -12.57
CA GLY A 9 -9.64 -12.65 -12.43
C GLY A 9 -8.41 -12.66 -11.55
N THR A 10 -7.78 -11.49 -11.38
CA THR A 10 -6.59 -11.34 -10.54
C THR A 10 -6.98 -10.74 -9.19
N HIS A 11 -6.87 -11.52 -8.12
CA HIS A 11 -7.10 -11.01 -6.76
C HIS A 11 -5.80 -10.43 -6.19
N VAL A 12 -5.86 -9.19 -5.73
CA VAL A 12 -4.72 -8.43 -5.22
C VAL A 12 -5.04 -7.93 -3.82
N VAL A 13 -4.25 -8.37 -2.82
CA VAL A 13 -4.36 -7.90 -1.44
C VAL A 13 -3.28 -6.87 -1.15
N VAL A 14 -3.70 -5.65 -0.87
CA VAL A 14 -2.85 -4.53 -0.48
C VAL A 14 -2.90 -4.39 1.04
N TYR A 15 -1.76 -4.53 1.68
CA TYR A 15 -1.62 -4.30 3.12
C TYR A 15 -1.27 -2.84 3.38
N ALA A 16 -2.00 -2.19 4.28
CA ALA A 16 -1.80 -0.79 4.58
C ALA A 16 -2.06 -0.45 6.03
N MET A 17 -1.32 0.54 6.55
CA MET A 17 -1.55 1.09 7.89
C MET A 17 -2.84 1.93 7.95
N ARG A 18 -3.30 2.49 6.82
CA ARG A 18 -4.51 3.31 6.74
C ARG A 18 -5.32 2.94 5.51
N PRO A 19 -6.14 1.88 5.58
CA PRO A 19 -6.95 1.41 4.46
C PRO A 19 -7.82 2.50 3.82
N GLY A 20 -8.41 3.38 4.65
CA GLY A 20 -9.30 4.45 4.17
C GLY A 20 -8.65 5.42 3.18
N ILE A 21 -7.34 5.68 3.30
CA ILE A 21 -6.61 6.54 2.34
C ILE A 21 -6.48 5.84 0.98
N ILE A 22 -6.28 4.52 0.98
CA ILE A 22 -6.15 3.72 -0.25
C ILE A 22 -7.50 3.56 -0.95
N ILE A 23 -8.57 3.35 -0.19
CA ILE A 23 -9.94 3.26 -0.72
C ILE A 23 -10.35 4.60 -1.34
N GLY A 24 -10.03 5.71 -0.66
CA GLY A 24 -10.42 7.05 -1.07
C GLY A 24 -11.91 7.33 -0.81
N ARG A 25 -12.36 8.55 -1.14
CA ARG A 25 -13.75 8.95 -0.93
C ARG A 25 -14.67 8.15 -1.88
N GLY A 26 -15.65 7.44 -1.33
CA GLY A 26 -16.59 6.63 -2.13
C GLY A 26 -15.95 5.51 -2.95
N GLY A 27 -14.72 5.10 -2.63
CA GLY A 27 -13.98 4.08 -3.38
C GLY A 27 -13.37 4.57 -4.70
N GLU A 28 -13.29 5.89 -4.94
CA GLU A 28 -12.75 6.44 -6.18
C GLU A 28 -11.28 6.03 -6.42
N THR A 29 -10.45 6.09 -5.37
CA THR A 29 -9.01 5.84 -5.50
C THR A 29 -8.73 4.38 -5.83
N ILE A 30 -9.46 3.45 -5.20
CA ILE A 30 -9.28 2.01 -5.46
C ILE A 30 -9.80 1.60 -6.84
N LYS A 31 -10.92 2.18 -7.31
CA LYS A 31 -11.43 1.97 -8.68
C LYS A 31 -10.42 2.44 -9.73
N ARG A 32 -9.88 3.64 -9.55
CA ARG A 32 -8.82 4.16 -10.42
C ARG A 32 -7.58 3.25 -10.40
N LEU A 33 -7.23 2.67 -9.25
CA LEU A 33 -6.12 1.74 -9.14
C LEU A 33 -6.37 0.45 -9.95
N ALA A 34 -7.59 -0.09 -9.88
CA ALA A 34 -8.00 -1.25 -10.68
C ALA A 34 -7.90 -0.97 -12.18
N GLU A 35 -8.40 0.18 -12.65
CA GLU A 35 -8.27 0.58 -14.05
C GLU A 35 -6.82 0.69 -14.51
N VAL A 36 -5.94 1.24 -13.66
CA VAL A 36 -4.51 1.35 -13.96
C VAL A 36 -3.86 -0.03 -14.05
N LEU A 37 -4.23 -0.95 -13.16
CA LEU A 37 -3.74 -2.33 -13.18
C LEU A 37 -4.18 -3.08 -14.44
N GLU A 38 -5.42 -2.90 -14.85
CA GLU A 38 -5.95 -3.48 -16.09
C GLU A 38 -5.24 -2.88 -17.33
N LYS A 39 -5.15 -1.55 -17.43
CA LYS A 39 -4.60 -0.86 -18.61
C LYS A 39 -3.09 -1.04 -18.77
N ASN A 40 -2.33 -0.87 -17.68
CA ASN A 40 -0.86 -0.82 -17.77
C ASN A 40 -0.22 -2.20 -17.62
N PHE A 41 -0.89 -3.13 -16.94
CA PHE A 41 -0.32 -4.45 -16.63
C PHE A 41 -1.14 -5.60 -17.22
N MET A 42 -2.20 -5.31 -17.99
CA MET A 42 -3.05 -6.29 -18.67
C MET A 42 -3.54 -7.38 -17.72
N LEU A 43 -3.83 -7.01 -16.47
CA LEU A 43 -4.38 -7.93 -15.49
C LEU A 43 -5.87 -8.14 -15.76
N PRO A 44 -6.32 -9.38 -16.01
CA PRO A 44 -7.73 -9.67 -16.25
C PRO A 44 -8.51 -9.52 -14.93
N ASP A 45 -9.61 -8.76 -14.99
CA ASP A 45 -10.52 -8.44 -13.87
C ASP A 45 -9.80 -8.27 -12.52
N PRO A 46 -9.03 -7.18 -12.32
CA PRO A 46 -8.25 -7.00 -11.11
C PRO A 46 -9.15 -6.62 -9.93
N GLN A 47 -9.34 -7.57 -9.01
CA GLN A 47 -10.05 -7.37 -7.76
C GLN A 47 -9.09 -6.98 -6.65
N ILE A 48 -9.20 -5.74 -6.17
CA ILE A 48 -8.29 -5.19 -5.16
C ILE A 48 -8.97 -5.18 -3.79
N SER A 49 -8.39 -5.93 -2.87
CA SER A 49 -8.75 -5.94 -1.46
C SER A 49 -7.71 -5.20 -0.64
N VAL A 50 -8.15 -4.46 0.38
CA VAL A 50 -7.24 -3.75 1.30
C VAL A 50 -7.33 -4.37 2.68
N ALA A 51 -6.21 -4.82 3.21
CA ALA A 51 -6.08 -5.35 4.56
C ALA A 51 -5.26 -4.38 5.43
N GLU A 52 -5.60 -4.31 6.71
CA GLU A 52 -4.84 -3.52 7.67
C GLU A 52 -3.58 -4.28 8.12
N ILE A 53 -2.50 -3.54 8.37
CA ILE A 53 -1.31 -4.10 9.00
C ILE A 53 -1.53 -4.04 10.52
N GLU A 54 -1.64 -5.20 11.16
CA GLU A 54 -1.96 -5.29 12.60
C GLU A 54 -0.93 -4.60 13.50
N ILE A 55 0.36 -4.82 13.24
CA ILE A 55 1.46 -4.23 14.01
C ILE A 55 2.44 -3.57 13.02
N PRO A 56 2.19 -2.31 12.62
CA PRO A 56 3.03 -1.58 11.67
C PRO A 56 4.50 -1.48 12.11
N GLU A 57 4.75 -1.46 13.42
CA GLU A 57 6.08 -1.36 14.03
C GLU A 57 6.94 -2.61 13.78
N LEU A 58 6.32 -3.76 13.55
CA LEU A 58 7.03 -5.01 13.21
C LEU A 58 7.24 -5.18 11.69
N ASN A 59 6.72 -4.25 10.88
CA ASN A 59 6.87 -4.30 9.44
C ASN A 59 8.07 -3.44 8.99
N ALA A 60 9.16 -4.10 8.59
CA ALA A 60 10.39 -3.44 8.17
C ALA A 60 10.18 -2.41 7.03
N PHE A 61 9.26 -2.69 6.09
CA PHE A 61 8.97 -1.76 4.99
C PHE A 61 8.28 -0.49 5.49
N VAL A 62 7.36 -0.61 6.45
CA VAL A 62 6.69 0.54 7.06
C VAL A 62 7.68 1.40 7.84
N ILE A 63 8.52 0.78 8.67
CA ILE A 63 9.55 1.48 9.43
C ILE A 63 10.55 2.19 8.51
N GLY A 64 11.09 1.48 7.52
CA GLY A 64 12.02 2.07 6.55
C GLY A 64 11.40 3.25 5.78
N SER A 65 10.13 3.13 5.40
CA SER A 65 9.39 4.23 4.75
C SER A 65 9.19 5.42 5.68
N ARG A 66 8.94 5.21 6.98
CA ARG A 66 8.84 6.28 7.99
C ARG A 66 10.17 7.02 8.14
N VAL A 67 11.29 6.30 8.27
CA VAL A 67 12.65 6.90 8.35
C VAL A 67 12.93 7.74 7.11
N ALA A 68 12.76 7.17 5.92
CA ALA A 68 13.02 7.85 4.66
C ALA A 68 12.16 9.13 4.52
N SER A 69 10.89 9.05 4.94
CA SER A 69 9.98 10.19 4.94
C SER A 69 10.43 11.28 5.93
N ALA A 70 10.91 10.92 7.12
CA ALA A 70 11.45 11.86 8.10
C ALA A 70 12.71 12.57 7.58
N LEU A 71 13.64 11.82 6.98
CA LEU A 71 14.85 12.37 6.37
C LEU A 71 14.50 13.35 5.23
N LYS A 72 13.54 13.00 4.35
CA LYS A 72 13.07 13.88 3.27
C LYS A 72 12.46 15.20 3.78
N ARG A 73 11.90 15.21 5.00
CA ARG A 73 11.40 16.43 5.66
C ARG A 73 12.48 17.23 6.39
N GLY A 74 13.75 16.80 6.32
CA GLY A 74 14.87 17.49 6.96
C GLY A 74 15.07 17.14 8.44
N VAL A 75 14.48 16.05 8.94
CA VAL A 75 14.75 15.59 10.31
C VAL A 75 16.19 15.09 10.40
N HIS A 76 16.94 15.56 11.40
CA HIS A 76 18.32 15.13 11.64
C HIS A 76 18.42 13.60 11.76
N TYR A 77 19.38 12.98 11.08
CA TYR A 77 19.47 11.52 10.90
C TYR A 77 19.44 10.72 12.21
N ARG A 78 20.14 11.19 13.25
CA ARG A 78 20.13 10.53 14.58
C ARG A 78 18.73 10.49 15.19
N ARG A 79 17.94 11.55 15.01
CA ARG A 79 16.56 11.63 15.51
C ARG A 79 15.63 10.77 14.67
N ALA A 80 15.83 10.76 13.34
CA ALA A 80 15.05 9.90 12.44
C ALA A 80 15.26 8.41 12.73
N GLY A 81 16.48 7.99 13.07
CA GLY A 81 16.79 6.60 13.43
C GLY A 81 16.35 6.18 14.84
N TYR A 82 16.17 7.12 15.76
CA TYR A 82 15.75 6.82 17.14
C TYR A 82 14.22 6.74 17.30
N TRP A 83 13.46 7.37 16.41
CA TRP A 83 11.99 7.45 16.47
C TRP A 83 11.28 6.41 15.60
N ALA A 84 12.04 5.64 14.83
CA ALA A 84 11.52 4.68 13.87
C ALA A 84 11.60 3.25 14.40
#